data_AF-A0A9W6T767-F1
#
_entry.id   AF-A0A9W6T767-F1
#
_cell.length_a   1.000
_cell.length_b   1.000
_cell.length_c   1.000
_cell.angle_alpha   90.00
_cell.angle_beta   90.00
_cell.angle_gamma   90.00
#
_symmetry.space_group_name_H-M   'P 1'
#
loop_
_entity.id
_entity.type
_entity.pdbx_description
1 polymer ?
#
loop_
_entity_poly.entity_id
_entity_poly.type
_entity_poly.pdbx_seq_one_letter_code
_entity_poly.pdbx_strand_id
1 'polypeptide(L)'
;MEGLISIVDRYIKETFPQSDGNSKTDLDKLQAYLKLISKRASGEVQTCAHFIRNFVLNHHDYRKDSIVSDLINYDLIKKLASVAEYDHAAVVEFFGKDIGEWLIDNGY
;
A
#
# COMPACT_ATOMS: atom_id res chain seq x y z
N MET A 1 11.56 17.79 17.01
CA MET A 1 12.60 16.98 16.35
C MET A 1 12.02 16.54 15.03
N GLU A 2 12.66 16.88 13.91
CA GLU A 2 12.20 16.41 12.60
C GLU A 2 12.44 14.89 12.49
N GLY A 3 11.45 14.15 12.01
CA GLY A 3 11.60 12.73 11.70
C GLY A 3 12.34 12.52 10.38
N LEU A 4 12.88 11.31 10.16
CA LEU A 4 13.67 10.97 8.97
C LEU A 4 12.95 11.31 7.65
N ILE A 5 11.64 11.04 7.55
CA ILE A 5 10.86 11.35 6.33
C ILE A 5 10.87 12.85 6.03
N SER A 6 10.77 13.72 7.04
CA SER A 6 10.81 15.18 6.87
C SER A 6 12.18 15.66 6.37
N ILE A 7 13.25 15.03 6.86
CA ILE A 7 14.64 15.34 6.44
C ILE A 7 14.84 14.92 4.98
N VAL A 8 14.39 13.71 4.62
CA VAL A 8 14.48 13.18 3.25
C VAL A 8 13.67 14.03 2.28
N ASP A 9 12.44 14.42 2.63
CA ASP A 9 11.59 15.27 1.79
C ASP A 9 12.24 16.65 1.53
N ARG A 10 12.82 17.27 2.56
CA ARG A 10 13.58 18.53 2.41
C ARG A 10 14.80 18.34 1.51
N TYR A 11 15.60 17.30 1.74
CA TYR A 11 16.79 17.02 0.92
C TYR A 11 16.44 16.86 -0.56
N ILE A 12 15.37 16.12 -0.86
CA ILE A 12 14.90 15.91 -2.23
C ILE A 12 14.53 17.26 -2.86
N LYS A 13 13.75 18.10 -2.15
CA LYS A 13 13.32 19.43 -2.65
C LYS A 13 14.48 20.38 -2.89
N GLU A 14 15.48 20.38 -2.03
CA GLU A 14 16.66 21.25 -2.13
C GLU A 14 17.65 20.77 -3.21
N THR A 15 17.83 19.46 -3.35
CA THR A 15 18.82 18.86 -4.27
C THR A 15 18.30 18.74 -5.70
N PHE A 16 16.99 18.51 -5.85
CA PHE A 16 16.34 18.32 -7.15
C PHE A 16 15.23 19.37 -7.37
N PRO A 17 15.56 20.67 -7.45
CA PRO A 17 14.57 21.71 -7.68
C PRO A 17 14.00 21.60 -9.11
N GLN A 18 12.81 21.00 -9.24
CA GLN A 18 11.99 20.90 -10.47
C GLN A 18 12.83 20.84 -11.76
N SER A 19 13.47 19.70 -12.01
CA SER A 19 14.02 19.40 -13.33
C SER A 19 12.89 19.01 -14.29
N ASP A 20 13.18 19.09 -15.59
CA ASP A 20 12.38 18.72 -16.76
C ASP A 20 11.26 17.65 -16.60
N GLY A 21 10.32 17.59 -17.56
CA GLY A 21 9.10 16.80 -17.46
C GLY A 21 9.26 15.33 -17.02
N ASN A 22 10.37 14.68 -17.36
CA ASN A 22 10.67 13.32 -16.90
C ASN A 22 11.03 13.29 -15.40
N SER A 23 11.87 14.21 -14.92
CA SER A 23 12.27 14.28 -13.51
C SER A 23 11.09 14.50 -12.56
N LYS A 24 10.07 15.23 -13.01
CA LYS A 24 8.84 15.44 -12.22
C LYS A 24 8.12 14.12 -11.93
N THR A 25 8.03 13.21 -12.91
CA THR A 25 7.36 11.91 -12.75
C THR A 25 8.10 10.99 -11.79
N ASP A 26 9.44 11.05 -11.74
CA ASP A 26 10.24 10.25 -10.82
C ASP A 26 10.14 10.76 -9.37
N LEU A 27 10.08 12.09 -9.19
CA LEU A 27 9.84 12.71 -7.89
C LEU A 27 8.43 12.38 -7.36
N ASP A 28 7.41 12.40 -8.21
CA ASP A 28 6.04 12.05 -7.82
C ASP A 28 5.94 10.57 -7.38
N LYS A 29 6.61 9.65 -8.10
CA LYS A 29 6.74 8.23 -7.69
C LYS A 29 7.44 8.08 -6.33
N LEU A 30 8.55 8.78 -6.13
CA LEU A 30 9.29 8.73 -4.88
C LEU A 30 8.44 9.25 -3.71
N GLN A 31 7.67 10.31 -3.93
CA GLN A 31 6.72 10.82 -2.93
C GLN A 31 5.64 9.77 -2.61
N ALA A 32 5.11 9.06 -3.60
CA ALA A 32 4.15 7.97 -3.38
C ALA A 32 4.75 6.83 -2.53
N TYR A 33 6.00 6.44 -2.79
CA TYR A 33 6.70 5.45 -1.96
C TYR A 33 6.89 5.91 -0.52
N LEU A 34 7.36 7.14 -0.31
CA LEU A 34 7.51 7.72 1.03
C LEU A 34 6.17 7.84 1.76
N LYS A 35 5.11 8.20 1.05
CA LYS A 35 3.74 8.28 1.60
C LYS A 35 3.25 6.90 2.05
N LEU A 36 3.49 5.84 1.28
CA LEU A 36 3.14 4.46 1.67
C LEU A 36 3.87 4.03 2.95
N ILE A 37 5.17 4.30 3.03
CA ILE A 37 5.98 4.00 4.22
C ILE A 37 5.43 4.76 5.43
N SER A 38 5.21 6.06 5.28
CA SER A 38 4.66 6.91 6.35
C SER A 38 3.29 6.43 6.83
N LYS A 39 2.37 6.16 5.91
CA LYS A 39 1.00 5.72 6.26
C LYS A 39 1.01 4.35 6.94
N ARG A 40 1.87 3.41 6.52
CA ARG A 40 2.04 2.13 7.23
C ARG A 40 2.65 2.29 8.62
N ALA A 41 3.61 3.19 8.78
CA ALA A 41 4.22 3.48 10.08
C ALA A 41 3.23 4.14 11.06
N SER A 42 2.34 5.01 10.55
CA SER A 42 1.28 5.66 11.33
C SER A 42 0.09 4.76 11.65
N GLY A 43 -0.09 3.65 10.92
CA GLY A 43 -1.24 2.77 11.03
C GLY A 43 -2.44 3.16 10.16
N GLU A 44 -2.39 4.28 9.42
CA GLU A 44 -3.44 4.70 8.47
C GLU A 44 -3.63 3.70 7.32
N VAL A 45 -2.56 3.04 6.89
CA VAL A 45 -2.60 1.97 5.88
C VAL A 45 -2.08 0.69 6.50
N GLN A 46 -2.83 -0.39 6.33
CA GLN A 46 -2.46 -1.68 6.88
C GLN A 46 -1.19 -2.26 6.25
N THR A 47 -0.47 -3.04 7.06
CA THR A 47 0.61 -3.89 6.56
C THR A 47 0.02 -5.12 5.87
N CYS A 48 0.80 -5.78 5.02
CA CYS A 48 0.40 -7.05 4.40
C CYS A 48 0.00 -8.10 5.46
N ALA A 49 0.78 -8.22 6.54
CA ALA A 49 0.46 -9.14 7.64
C ALA A 49 -0.86 -8.79 8.34
N HIS A 50 -1.17 -7.49 8.49
CA HIS A 50 -2.43 -7.06 9.09
C HIS A 50 -3.62 -7.31 8.15
N PHE A 51 -3.45 -7.05 6.85
CA PHE A 51 -4.42 -7.37 5.81
C PHE A 51 -4.78 -8.86 5.79
N ILE A 52 -3.77 -9.72 5.73
CA ILE A 52 -3.95 -11.18 5.74
C ILE A 52 -4.65 -11.64 7.03
N ARG A 53 -4.20 -11.14 8.19
CA ARG A 53 -4.84 -11.49 9.48
C ARG A 53 -6.29 -11.04 9.52
N ASN A 54 -6.62 -9.84 9.07
CA ASN A 54 -8.00 -9.36 9.05
C ASN A 54 -8.87 -10.17 8.08
N PHE A 55 -8.34 -10.54 6.91
CA PHE A 55 -9.05 -11.41 5.98
C PHE A 55 -9.43 -12.74 6.64
N VAL A 56 -8.45 -13.44 7.24
CA VAL A 56 -8.69 -14.72 7.93
C VAL A 56 -9.65 -14.56 9.10
N LEU A 57 -9.44 -13.56 9.97
CA LEU A 57 -10.27 -13.34 11.16
C LEU A 57 -11.74 -13.07 10.83
N ASN A 58 -12.02 -12.46 9.67
CA ASN A 58 -13.37 -12.13 9.21
C ASN A 58 -13.94 -13.14 8.20
N HIS A 59 -13.20 -14.20 7.88
CA HIS A 59 -13.69 -15.24 6.98
C HIS A 59 -14.83 -16.02 7.62
N HIS A 60 -15.90 -16.29 6.86
CA HIS A 60 -17.10 -16.97 7.37
C HIS A 60 -16.83 -18.39 7.88
N ASP A 61 -15.86 -19.09 7.28
CA ASP A 61 -15.43 -20.44 7.69
C ASP A 61 -14.45 -20.44 8.89
N TYR A 62 -13.98 -19.27 9.34
CA TYR A 62 -13.01 -19.20 10.43
C TYR A 62 -13.66 -19.43 11.80
N ARG A 63 -13.27 -20.53 12.45
CA ARG A 63 -13.88 -21.01 13.70
C ARG A 63 -13.27 -20.43 14.98
N LYS A 64 -12.46 -19.36 14.87
CA LYS A 64 -11.73 -18.73 15.99
C LYS A 64 -10.79 -19.70 16.73
N ASP A 65 -10.30 -20.69 16.01
CA ASP A 65 -9.44 -21.78 16.50
C ASP A 65 -7.98 -21.65 16.04
N SER A 66 -7.63 -20.52 15.40
CA SER A 66 -6.31 -20.27 14.79
C SER A 66 -5.93 -21.24 13.66
N ILE A 67 -6.91 -21.96 13.09
CA ILE A 67 -6.69 -22.84 11.93
C ILE A 67 -7.14 -22.12 10.67
N VAL A 68 -6.27 -22.14 9.65
CA VAL A 68 -6.59 -21.69 8.29
C VAL A 68 -6.92 -22.93 7.48
N SER A 69 -8.20 -23.14 7.16
CA SER A 69 -8.66 -24.25 6.33
C SER A 69 -8.25 -24.06 4.87
N ASP A 70 -8.29 -25.13 4.07
CA ASP A 70 -8.00 -25.05 2.63
C ASP A 70 -8.90 -24.05 1.91
N LEU A 71 -10.17 -23.93 2.33
CA LEU A 71 -11.11 -22.95 1.80
C LEU A 71 -10.67 -21.52 2.12
N ILE A 72 -10.35 -21.22 3.39
CA ILE A 72 -9.86 -19.89 3.80
C ILE A 72 -8.59 -19.54 3.01
N ASN A 73 -7.67 -20.50 2.87
CA ASN A 73 -6.43 -20.31 2.13
C ASN A 73 -6.69 -20.04 0.64
N TYR A 74 -7.58 -20.81 0.00
CA TYR A 74 -7.95 -20.59 -1.41
C TYR A 74 -8.52 -19.19 -1.63
N ASP A 75 -9.47 -18.77 -0.79
CA ASP A 75 -10.11 -17.45 -0.89
C ASP A 75 -9.11 -16.32 -0.61
N LEU A 76 -8.19 -16.51 0.35
CA LEU A 76 -7.11 -15.56 0.62
C LEU A 76 -6.19 -15.39 -0.59
N ILE A 77 -5.71 -16.49 -1.18
CA ILE A 77 -4.82 -16.42 -2.35
C ILE A 77 -5.54 -15.77 -3.53
N LYS A 78 -6.82 -16.08 -3.75
CA LYS A 78 -7.63 -15.42 -4.78
C LYS A 78 -7.74 -13.91 -4.54
N LYS A 79 -7.93 -13.48 -3.28
CA LYS A 79 -7.95 -12.06 -2.93
C LYS A 79 -6.59 -11.39 -3.17
N LEU A 80 -5.48 -12.03 -2.80
CA LEU A 80 -4.14 -11.50 -3.04
C LEU A 80 -3.78 -11.48 -4.53
N ALA A 81 -4.26 -12.45 -5.31
CA ALA A 81 -4.12 -12.48 -6.76
C ALA A 81 -4.78 -11.26 -7.41
N SER A 82 -5.99 -10.87 -6.97
CA SER A 82 -6.63 -9.63 -7.47
C SER A 82 -5.80 -8.37 -7.21
N VAL A 83 -5.08 -8.30 -6.09
CA VAL A 83 -4.15 -7.18 -5.82
C VAL A 83 -2.95 -7.24 -6.78
N ALA A 84 -2.40 -8.43 -7.03
CA ALA A 84 -1.25 -8.63 -7.91
C ALA A 84 -1.58 -8.40 -9.40
N GLU A 85 -2.80 -8.73 -9.82
CA GLU A 85 -3.36 -8.48 -11.14
C GLU A 85 -3.84 -7.02 -11.32
N TYR A 86 -3.66 -6.19 -10.29
CA TYR A 86 -4.00 -4.77 -10.29
C TYR A 86 -5.50 -4.49 -10.47
N ASP A 87 -6.36 -5.33 -9.88
CA ASP A 87 -7.77 -5.02 -9.75
C ASP A 87 -7.94 -3.73 -8.93
N HIS A 88 -8.55 -2.70 -9.52
CA HIS A 88 -8.61 -1.36 -8.94
C HIS A 88 -9.27 -1.35 -7.54
N ALA A 89 -10.31 -2.15 -7.33
CA ALA A 89 -10.96 -2.22 -6.03
C ALA A 89 -10.05 -2.88 -4.98
N ALA A 90 -9.37 -3.97 -5.35
CA ALA A 90 -8.41 -4.64 -4.49
C ALA A 90 -7.19 -3.76 -4.15
N VAL A 91 -6.67 -2.99 -5.13
CA VAL A 91 -5.59 -2.03 -4.94
C VAL A 91 -5.99 -0.95 -3.94
N VAL A 92 -7.17 -0.35 -4.10
CA VAL A 92 -7.68 0.70 -3.19
C VAL A 92 -7.89 0.14 -1.78
N GLU A 93 -8.40 -1.08 -1.64
CA GLU A 93 -8.57 -1.71 -0.33
C GLU A 93 -7.22 -2.00 0.36
N PHE A 94 -6.23 -2.48 -0.41
CA PHE A 94 -4.93 -2.90 0.14
C PHE A 94 -4.00 -1.71 0.45
N PHE A 95 -3.93 -0.72 -0.43
CA PHE A 95 -3.06 0.45 -0.29
C PHE A 95 -3.73 1.65 0.38
N GLY A 96 -5.05 1.59 0.60
CA GLY A 96 -5.87 2.70 1.07
C GLY A 96 -6.20 3.68 -0.06
N LYS A 97 -7.29 4.44 0.12
CA LYS A 97 -7.88 5.32 -0.90
C LYS A 97 -6.85 6.23 -1.58
N ASP A 98 -6.14 7.05 -0.80
CA ASP A 98 -5.22 8.05 -1.35
C ASP A 98 -4.11 7.47 -2.25
N ILE A 99 -3.54 6.31 -1.88
CA ILE A 99 -2.43 5.70 -2.61
C ILE A 99 -2.97 4.84 -3.74
N GLY A 100 -4.06 4.11 -3.49
CA GLY A 100 -4.69 3.27 -4.51
C GLY A 100 -5.24 4.08 -5.69
N GLU A 101 -5.91 5.20 -5.42
CA GLU A 101 -6.38 6.10 -6.49
C GLU A 101 -5.19 6.71 -7.26
N TRP A 102 -4.14 7.14 -6.56
CA TRP A 102 -2.93 7.65 -7.21
C TRP A 102 -2.27 6.60 -8.11
N LEU A 103 -2.18 5.35 -7.65
CA LEU A 103 -1.66 4.23 -8.42
C LEU A 103 -2.47 4.04 -9.71
N ILE A 104 -3.80 4.02 -9.61
CA ILE A 104 -4.72 3.87 -10.75
C ILE A 104 -4.57 5.02 -11.74
N ASP A 105 -4.59 6.27 -11.25
CA ASP A 105 -4.52 7.47 -12.09
C ASP A 105 -3.19 7.59 -12.85
N ASN A 106 -2.14 6.92 -12.38
CA ASN A 106 -0.81 6.94 -12.98
C ASN A 106 -0.44 5.64 -13.72
N GLY A 107 -1.36 4.67 -13.82
CA GLY A 107 -1.20 3.46 -14.65
C GLY A 107 -0.09 2.52 -14.19
N TYR A 108 0.12 2.40 -12.88
CA TYR A 108 0.99 1.35 -12.30
C TYR A 108 0.36 -0.03 -12.29
#